data_AF-A0A6C0JLB1-F1
#
_entry.id   AF-A0A6C0JLB1-F1
#
_cell.length_a   1.000
_cell.length_b   1.000
_cell.length_c   1.000
_cell.angle_alpha   90.00
_cell.angle_beta   90.00
_cell.angle_gamma   90.00
#
_symmetry.space_group_name_H-M   'P 1'
#
loop_
_entity.id
_entity.type
_entity.pdbx_description
1 polymer ?
#
loop_
_entity_poly.entity_id
_entity_poly.type
_entity_poly.pdbx_seq_one_letter_code
_entity_poly.pdbx_strand_id
1 'polypeptide(L)'
;MSTFLEWIDITKLNKHILMFNPKRALLYDDYPEYINWQLMSYDENAILILLKNPTKIDWVNLQENKCAYKIYRFYPEKINWYWLSEIPEAIHILEKNINKLNWSNLSKNKAAMHILLKHPAKIDWDSLSLNTGAIDYLSKHTDRINWLLLSMNEAAIPILEQNINYIYWIQLSANIGAISILEKYPEKIVWCYLCQNINAMPIIYKYPEKISWPHLSGNPAAIDVLRRNLYKVDWDVLSKNSAAIELLEKNPYKINWNNLSMNPAIFI
;
A
#
# COMPACT_ATOMS: atom_id res chain seq x y z
N MET A 1 3.60 -30.74 1.42
CA MET A 1 2.25 -30.15 1.24
C MET A 1 2.36 -29.16 0.11
N SER A 2 1.37 -29.02 -0.77
CA SER A 2 1.43 -28.03 -1.85
C SER A 2 1.39 -26.62 -1.24
N THR A 3 2.30 -25.73 -1.63
CA THR A 3 2.26 -24.29 -1.25
C THR A 3 1.09 -23.57 -1.94
N PHE A 4 0.58 -24.12 -3.05
CA PHE A 4 -0.46 -23.52 -3.91
C PHE A 4 -1.82 -24.21 -3.76
N LEU A 5 -2.90 -23.46 -4.03
CA LEU A 5 -4.26 -24.00 -4.16
C LEU A 5 -4.32 -25.11 -5.22
N GLU A 6 -5.16 -26.11 -5.00
CA GLU A 6 -5.18 -27.36 -5.80
C GLU A 6 -5.43 -27.17 -7.29
N TRP A 7 -6.27 -26.20 -7.68
CA TRP A 7 -6.61 -25.96 -9.10
C TRP A 7 -5.55 -25.16 -9.86
N ILE A 8 -4.55 -24.61 -9.17
CA ILE A 8 -3.52 -23.77 -9.77
C ILE A 8 -2.54 -24.65 -10.57
N ASP A 9 -2.55 -24.46 -11.88
CA ASP A 9 -1.57 -25.08 -12.77
C ASP A 9 -0.23 -24.33 -12.69
N ILE A 10 0.67 -24.85 -11.85
CA ILE A 10 2.00 -24.28 -11.59
C ILE A 10 2.82 -24.17 -12.89
N THR A 11 2.56 -25.02 -13.89
CA THR A 11 3.30 -24.99 -15.16
C THR A 11 2.96 -23.76 -16.02
N LYS A 12 1.80 -23.15 -15.78
CA LYS A 12 1.36 -21.92 -16.45
C LYS A 12 1.77 -20.65 -15.70
N LEU A 13 2.15 -20.77 -14.43
CA LEU A 13 2.65 -19.63 -13.67
C LEU A 13 3.99 -19.16 -14.24
N ASN A 14 4.12 -17.85 -14.32
CA ASN A 14 5.36 -17.24 -14.78
C ASN A 14 6.33 -17.15 -13.61
N LYS A 15 7.37 -17.98 -13.67
CA LYS A 15 8.41 -18.10 -12.66
C LYS A 15 9.13 -16.78 -12.38
N HIS A 16 9.41 -15.98 -13.41
CA HIS A 16 10.02 -14.66 -13.25
C HIS A 16 9.06 -13.66 -12.60
N ILE A 17 7.75 -13.84 -12.73
CA ILE A 17 6.76 -12.97 -12.10
C ILE A 17 6.46 -13.40 -10.66
N LEU A 18 6.50 -14.70 -10.37
CA LEU A 18 6.26 -15.25 -9.03
C LEU A 18 7.19 -14.67 -7.95
N MET A 19 8.43 -14.33 -8.31
CA MET A 19 9.36 -13.69 -7.36
C MET A 19 8.96 -12.26 -6.97
N PHE A 20 8.02 -11.62 -7.67
CA PHE A 20 7.43 -10.33 -7.30
C PHE A 20 6.11 -10.49 -6.54
N ASN A 21 5.68 -11.72 -6.26
CA ASN A 21 4.45 -11.95 -5.51
C ASN A 21 4.61 -11.44 -4.06
N PRO A 22 3.59 -10.75 -3.51
CA PRO A 22 3.62 -10.29 -2.11
C PRO A 22 3.82 -11.40 -1.07
N LYS A 23 3.47 -12.65 -1.40
CA LYS A 23 3.67 -13.83 -0.54
C LYS A 23 4.85 -14.73 -0.97
N ARG A 24 5.80 -14.21 -1.76
CA ARG A 24 6.98 -14.96 -2.25
C ARG A 24 7.79 -15.64 -1.14
N ALA A 25 7.81 -15.11 0.08
CA ALA A 25 8.48 -15.76 1.21
C ALA A 25 7.99 -17.20 1.47
N LEU A 26 6.74 -17.55 1.10
CA LEU A 26 6.21 -18.91 1.22
C LEU A 26 6.87 -19.89 0.26
N LEU A 27 7.51 -19.42 -0.82
CA LEU A 27 8.23 -20.26 -1.78
C LEU A 27 9.58 -20.73 -1.23
N TYR A 28 10.03 -20.20 -0.08
CA TYR A 28 11.40 -20.43 0.40
C TYR A 28 11.72 -21.90 0.65
N ASP A 29 10.80 -22.64 1.29
CA ASP A 29 11.04 -24.03 1.67
C ASP A 29 10.84 -25.00 0.49
N ASP A 30 9.78 -24.79 -0.29
CA ASP A 30 9.38 -25.72 -1.35
C ASP A 30 10.04 -25.44 -2.71
N TYR A 31 10.48 -24.20 -2.96
CA TYR A 31 11.02 -23.76 -4.25
C TYR A 31 12.18 -22.75 -4.10
N PRO A 32 13.30 -23.14 -3.46
CA PRO A 32 14.41 -22.24 -3.19
C PRO A 32 15.07 -21.67 -4.46
N GLU A 33 14.93 -22.34 -5.60
CA GLU A 33 15.41 -21.87 -6.90
C GLU A 33 14.70 -20.61 -7.40
N TYR A 34 13.50 -20.30 -6.88
CA TYR A 34 12.76 -19.07 -7.23
C TYR A 34 13.05 -17.90 -6.29
N ILE A 35 13.93 -18.09 -5.29
CA ILE A 35 14.30 -17.03 -4.37
C ILE A 35 15.23 -16.03 -5.06
N ASN A 36 14.76 -14.80 -5.19
CA ASN A 36 15.62 -13.65 -5.42
C ASN A 36 15.92 -12.95 -4.09
N TRP A 37 17.14 -13.07 -3.58
CA TRP A 37 17.55 -12.50 -2.28
C TRP A 37 17.45 -10.98 -2.22
N GLN A 38 17.60 -10.29 -3.35
CA GLN A 38 17.39 -8.85 -3.43
C GLN A 38 15.93 -8.50 -3.16
N LEU A 39 15.00 -9.25 -3.76
CA LEU A 39 13.56 -9.08 -3.52
C LEU A 39 13.15 -9.60 -2.14
N MET A 40 13.79 -10.62 -1.60
CA MET A 40 13.54 -11.08 -0.22
C MET A 40 13.90 -10.01 0.80
N SER A 41 14.96 -9.24 0.57
CA SER A 41 15.35 -8.16 1.47
C SER A 41 14.29 -7.06 1.54
N TYR A 42 13.52 -6.87 0.45
CA TYR A 42 12.35 -6.01 0.42
C TYR A 42 11.09 -6.62 1.09
N ASP A 43 11.04 -7.94 1.30
CA ASP A 43 9.86 -8.63 1.82
C ASP A 43 9.76 -8.50 3.35
N GLU A 44 8.71 -7.82 3.83
CA GLU A 44 8.45 -7.68 5.28
C GLU A 44 8.20 -9.04 5.96
N ASN A 45 7.72 -10.05 5.22
CA ASN A 45 7.50 -11.41 5.73
C ASN A 45 8.78 -12.25 5.75
N ALA A 46 9.83 -11.84 5.04
CA ALA A 46 11.08 -12.59 4.95
C ALA A 46 12.07 -12.31 6.10
N ILE A 47 11.74 -11.45 7.07
CA ILE A 47 12.67 -11.06 8.14
C ILE A 47 13.31 -12.26 8.85
N LEU A 48 12.53 -13.30 9.16
CA LEU A 48 13.06 -14.51 9.79
C LEU A 48 13.99 -15.31 8.86
N ILE A 49 13.67 -15.36 7.57
CA ILE A 49 14.50 -16.01 6.54
C ILE A 49 15.82 -15.25 6.38
N LEU A 50 15.77 -13.92 6.33
CA LEU A 50 16.94 -13.04 6.24
C LEU A 50 17.84 -13.16 7.47
N LEU A 51 17.27 -13.21 8.68
CA LEU A 51 18.03 -13.41 9.93
C LEU A 51 18.75 -14.77 9.98
N LYS A 52 18.16 -15.81 9.39
CA LYS A 52 18.82 -17.13 9.24
C LYS A 52 19.94 -17.12 8.18
N ASN A 53 19.94 -16.15 7.27
CA ASN A 53 20.85 -16.07 6.13
C ASN A 53 21.52 -14.68 6.00
N PRO A 54 22.27 -14.22 7.02
CA PRO A 54 22.74 -12.83 7.09
C PRO A 54 23.67 -12.42 5.95
N THR A 55 24.41 -13.37 5.36
CA THR A 55 25.29 -13.12 4.20
C THR A 55 24.53 -12.89 2.90
N LYS A 56 23.23 -13.19 2.87
CA LYS A 56 22.35 -13.02 1.70
C LYS A 56 21.51 -11.74 1.78
N ILE A 57 21.60 -10.99 2.89
CA ILE A 57 20.88 -9.74 3.05
C ILE A 57 21.42 -8.71 2.05
N ASP A 58 20.53 -8.24 1.18
CA ASP A 58 20.76 -7.07 0.36
C ASP A 58 20.45 -5.82 1.20
N TRP A 59 21.50 -5.19 1.70
CA TRP A 59 21.39 -4.01 2.55
C TRP A 59 20.91 -2.77 1.83
N VAL A 60 20.86 -2.75 0.50
CA VAL A 60 20.28 -1.64 -0.27
C VAL A 60 18.77 -1.77 -0.23
N ASN A 61 18.25 -2.93 -0.63
CA ASN A 61 16.81 -3.18 -0.68
C ASN A 61 16.16 -3.34 0.69
N LEU A 62 16.91 -3.81 1.70
CA LEU A 62 16.40 -3.93 3.07
C LEU A 62 15.96 -2.57 3.64
N GLN A 63 16.48 -1.45 3.13
CA GLN A 63 16.20 -0.15 3.71
C GLN A 63 14.73 0.27 3.51
N GLU A 64 14.09 -0.20 2.44
CA GLU A 64 12.67 0.06 2.17
C GLU A 64 11.74 -0.96 2.88
N ASN A 65 12.30 -1.95 3.56
CA ASN A 65 11.52 -2.94 4.31
C ASN A 65 11.08 -2.35 5.67
N LYS A 66 9.77 -2.19 5.87
CA LYS A 66 9.23 -1.58 7.10
C LYS A 66 9.53 -2.37 8.37
N CYS A 67 9.83 -3.67 8.23
CA CYS A 67 10.24 -4.52 9.34
C CYS A 67 11.77 -4.59 9.53
N ALA A 68 12.58 -3.87 8.74
CA ALA A 68 14.05 -3.89 8.83
C ALA A 68 14.60 -3.47 10.19
N TYR A 69 13.87 -2.67 10.97
CA TYR A 69 14.24 -2.31 12.35
C TYR A 69 14.47 -3.55 13.24
N LYS A 70 13.81 -4.69 12.94
CA LYS A 70 14.02 -5.97 13.62
C LYS A 70 15.37 -6.62 13.31
N ILE A 71 15.98 -6.29 12.16
CA ILE A 71 17.32 -6.72 11.77
C ILE A 71 18.37 -5.74 12.30
N TYR A 72 18.11 -4.43 12.20
CA TYR A 72 19.07 -3.41 12.61
C TYR A 72 19.52 -3.48 14.08
N ARG A 73 18.70 -4.05 14.99
CA ARG A 73 19.12 -4.32 16.37
C ARG A 73 20.34 -5.24 16.48
N PHE A 74 20.62 -6.06 15.46
CA PHE A 74 21.77 -6.94 15.39
C PHE A 74 22.93 -6.36 14.55
N TYR A 75 22.65 -5.34 13.74
CA TYR A 75 23.60 -4.73 12.79
C TYR A 75 23.48 -3.20 12.81
N PRO A 76 23.77 -2.54 13.95
CA PRO A 76 23.56 -1.11 14.14
C PRO A 76 24.38 -0.24 13.17
N GLU A 77 25.51 -0.73 12.69
CA GLU A 77 26.37 -0.09 11.69
C GLU A 77 25.76 -0.06 10.28
N LYS A 78 24.72 -0.88 10.04
CA LYS A 78 24.00 -0.96 8.76
C LYS A 78 22.72 -0.13 8.72
N ILE A 79 22.39 0.58 9.80
CA ILE A 79 21.19 1.42 9.86
C ILE A 79 21.26 2.50 8.79
N ASN A 80 20.26 2.53 7.90
CA ASN A 80 19.98 3.72 7.13
C ASN A 80 18.98 4.61 7.88
N TRP A 81 19.48 5.72 8.43
CA TRP A 81 18.68 6.69 9.20
C TRP A 81 17.66 7.44 8.35
N TYR A 82 17.86 7.56 7.04
CA TYR A 82 16.88 8.12 6.12
C TYR A 82 15.57 7.33 6.24
N TRP A 83 15.61 6.03 5.96
CA TRP A 83 14.44 5.18 5.95
C TRP A 83 13.91 4.85 7.35
N LEU A 84 14.80 4.63 8.32
CA LEU A 84 14.39 4.33 9.69
C LEU A 84 13.55 5.46 10.30
N SER A 85 13.79 6.72 9.88
CA SER A 85 13.05 7.88 10.40
C SER A 85 11.55 7.84 10.10
N GLU A 86 11.13 7.15 9.03
CA GLU A 86 9.70 6.99 8.70
C GLU A 86 9.00 5.92 9.55
N ILE A 87 9.75 4.99 10.16
CA ILE A 87 9.21 3.79 10.82
C ILE A 87 8.67 4.11 12.23
N PRO A 88 7.35 4.04 12.48
CA PRO A 88 6.77 4.34 13.79
C PRO A 88 7.28 3.41 14.91
N GLU A 89 7.46 2.13 14.62
CA GLU A 89 7.92 1.11 15.57
C GLU A 89 9.38 1.32 15.99
N ALA A 90 10.15 2.10 15.23
CA ALA A 90 11.54 2.44 15.54
C ALA A 90 11.67 3.68 16.43
N ILE A 91 10.57 4.28 16.90
CA ILE A 91 10.59 5.59 17.58
C ILE A 91 11.60 5.67 18.73
N HIS A 92 11.73 4.62 19.55
CA HIS A 92 12.69 4.58 20.67
C HIS A 92 14.16 4.60 20.23
N ILE A 93 14.47 4.11 19.02
CA ILE A 93 15.81 4.20 18.43
C ILE A 93 16.04 5.63 17.91
N LEU A 94 15.02 6.23 17.28
CA LEU A 94 15.08 7.58 16.74
C LEU A 94 15.28 8.63 17.84
N GLU A 95 14.56 8.51 18.96
CA GLU A 95 14.65 9.41 20.12
C GLU A 95 16.08 9.53 20.68
N LYS A 96 16.85 8.44 20.64
CA LYS A 96 18.22 8.41 21.16
C LYS A 96 19.26 8.93 20.16
N ASN A 97 18.87 9.20 18.91
CA ASN A 97 19.78 9.50 17.80
C ASN A 97 19.29 10.69 16.95
N ILE A 98 18.77 11.73 17.61
CA ILE A 98 18.17 12.93 16.98
C ILE A 98 19.07 13.56 15.90
N ASN A 99 20.39 13.51 16.08
CA ASN A 99 21.37 14.10 15.17
C ASN A 99 21.53 13.33 13.83
N LYS A 100 20.99 12.12 13.72
CA LYS A 100 21.08 11.29 12.51
C LYS A 100 19.80 11.27 11.69
N LEU A 101 18.71 11.82 12.22
CA LEU A 101 17.37 11.69 11.66
C LEU A 101 17.23 12.45 10.32
N ASN A 102 16.47 11.84 9.40
CA ASN A 102 15.94 12.55 8.25
C ASN A 102 14.60 13.18 8.64
N TRP A 103 14.56 14.51 8.65
CA TRP A 103 13.41 15.26 9.16
C TRP A 103 12.19 15.22 8.25
N SER A 104 12.36 15.00 6.94
CA SER A 104 11.24 14.82 6.03
C SER A 104 10.50 13.52 6.34
N ASN A 105 11.23 12.40 6.38
CA ASN A 105 10.67 11.09 6.73
C ASN A 105 10.13 11.05 8.17
N LEU A 106 10.81 11.71 9.11
CA LEU A 106 10.32 11.85 10.48
C LEU A 106 9.00 12.66 10.53
N SER A 107 8.85 13.69 9.69
CA SER A 107 7.62 14.49 9.62
C SER A 107 6.42 13.68 9.14
N LYS A 108 6.63 12.62 8.36
CA LYS A 108 5.59 11.66 7.95
C LYS A 108 5.28 10.61 9.02
N ASN A 109 6.18 10.39 9.98
CA ASN A 109 6.05 9.38 11.02
C ASN A 109 5.02 9.80 12.09
N LYS A 110 3.87 9.12 12.13
CA LYS A 110 2.80 9.41 13.09
C LYS A 110 3.18 9.28 14.57
N ALA A 111 4.17 8.44 14.89
CA ALA A 111 4.66 8.27 16.25
C ALA A 111 5.68 9.35 16.66
N ALA A 112 6.12 10.20 15.73
CA ALA A 112 7.18 11.18 15.97
C ALA A 112 6.67 12.59 16.33
N MET A 113 5.36 12.80 16.48
CA MET A 113 4.80 14.13 16.75
C MET A 113 5.44 14.82 17.96
N HIS A 114 5.72 14.10 19.05
CA HIS A 114 6.38 14.69 20.22
C HIS A 114 7.84 15.10 19.98
N ILE A 115 8.53 14.47 19.02
CA ILE A 115 9.87 14.89 18.58
C ILE A 115 9.75 16.12 17.68
N LEU A 116 8.83 16.10 16.72
CA LEU A 116 8.59 17.21 15.77
C LEU A 116 8.22 18.50 16.51
N LEU A 117 7.36 18.41 17.52
CA LEU A 117 6.93 19.56 18.33
C LEU A 117 8.07 20.18 19.16
N LYS A 118 9.13 19.42 19.47
CA LYS A 118 10.35 19.96 20.12
C LYS A 118 11.30 20.63 19.13
N HIS A 119 11.11 20.41 17.83
CA HIS A 119 11.98 20.91 16.77
C HIS A 119 11.16 21.49 15.59
N PRO A 120 10.28 22.48 15.84
CA PRO A 120 9.33 22.97 14.84
C PRO A 120 10.01 23.52 13.57
N ALA A 121 11.20 24.13 13.70
CA ALA A 121 11.97 24.67 12.58
C ALA A 121 12.46 23.60 11.59
N LYS A 122 12.43 22.31 11.97
CA LYS A 122 12.85 21.20 11.13
C LYS A 122 11.70 20.43 10.50
N ILE A 123 10.46 20.81 10.79
CA ILE A 123 9.28 20.17 10.23
C ILE A 123 9.25 20.39 8.72
N ASP A 124 9.14 19.28 7.99
CA ASP A 124 8.83 19.27 6.57
C ASP A 124 7.30 19.23 6.42
N TRP A 125 6.72 20.31 5.89
CA TRP A 125 5.27 20.49 5.83
C TRP A 125 4.59 19.64 4.76
N ASP A 126 5.32 19.27 3.70
CA ASP A 126 4.81 18.37 2.67
C ASP A 126 4.63 16.98 3.27
N SER A 127 5.68 16.47 3.93
CA SER A 127 5.65 15.19 4.64
C SER A 127 4.68 15.18 5.82
N LEU A 128 4.58 16.29 6.57
CA LEU A 128 3.60 16.43 7.65
C LEU A 128 2.16 16.39 7.13
N SER A 129 1.88 16.92 5.94
CA SER A 129 0.53 16.91 5.35
C SER A 129 0.02 15.48 5.05
N LEU A 130 0.93 14.51 4.89
CA LEU A 130 0.61 13.08 4.78
C LEU A 130 0.53 12.36 6.15
N ASN A 131 0.94 13.01 7.24
CA ASN A 131 1.00 12.39 8.55
C ASN A 131 -0.39 12.31 9.19
N THR A 132 -0.91 11.09 9.34
CA THR A 132 -2.23 10.84 9.94
C THR A 132 -2.29 11.17 11.44
N GLY A 133 -1.14 11.25 12.12
CA GLY A 133 -1.03 11.71 13.51
C GLY A 133 -0.92 13.23 13.68
N ALA A 134 -0.81 13.99 12.59
CA ALA A 134 -0.57 15.44 12.63
C ALA A 134 -1.83 16.31 12.45
N ILE A 135 -3.02 15.72 12.33
CA ILE A 135 -4.26 16.43 11.96
C ILE A 135 -4.55 17.62 12.90
N ASP A 136 -4.44 17.44 14.21
CA ASP A 136 -4.68 18.51 15.18
C ASP A 136 -3.66 19.65 15.11
N TYR A 137 -2.44 19.36 14.62
CA TYR A 137 -1.41 20.36 14.44
C TYR A 137 -1.57 21.09 13.10
N LEU A 138 -1.90 20.36 12.04
CA LEU A 138 -2.18 20.90 10.70
C LEU A 138 -3.40 21.84 10.73
N SER A 139 -4.46 21.50 11.46
CA SER A 139 -5.67 22.33 11.58
C SER A 139 -5.41 23.72 12.16
N LYS A 140 -4.31 23.89 12.91
CA LYS A 140 -3.87 25.16 13.49
C LYS A 140 -2.91 25.97 12.60
N HIS A 141 -2.45 25.38 11.50
CA HIS A 141 -1.43 25.95 10.60
C HIS A 141 -1.84 25.75 9.13
N THR A 142 -3.07 26.12 8.79
CA THR A 142 -3.66 25.89 7.47
C THR A 142 -2.92 26.62 6.34
N ASP A 143 -2.20 27.69 6.66
CA ASP A 143 -1.33 28.45 5.75
C ASP A 143 -0.10 27.66 5.29
N ARG A 144 0.25 26.58 5.99
CA ARG A 144 1.44 25.75 5.73
C ARG A 144 1.11 24.42 5.05
N ILE A 145 -0.17 24.09 4.91
CA ILE A 145 -0.62 22.80 4.41
C ILE A 145 -0.30 22.66 2.92
N ASN A 146 0.25 21.51 2.55
CA ASN A 146 0.25 21.07 1.16
C ASN A 146 -1.08 20.37 0.86
N TRP A 147 -2.00 21.10 0.24
CA TRP A 147 -3.37 20.63 0.00
C TRP A 147 -3.48 19.44 -0.96
N LEU A 148 -2.53 19.30 -1.90
CA LEU A 148 -2.45 18.14 -2.78
C LEU A 148 -2.21 16.86 -1.96
N LEU A 149 -1.20 16.91 -1.08
CA LEU A 149 -0.84 15.80 -0.21
C LEU A 149 -1.89 15.55 0.87
N LEU A 150 -2.45 16.61 1.46
CA LEU A 150 -3.54 16.50 2.44
C LEU A 150 -4.79 15.82 1.84
N SER A 151 -5.09 16.08 0.56
CA SER A 151 -6.24 15.43 -0.12
C SER A 151 -6.08 13.90 -0.22
N MET A 152 -4.86 13.38 -0.12
CA MET A 152 -4.58 11.93 -0.04
C MET A 152 -4.61 11.39 1.40
N ASN A 153 -4.56 12.26 2.41
CA ASN A 153 -4.50 11.86 3.82
C ASN A 153 -5.90 11.45 4.30
N GLU A 154 -6.07 10.17 4.60
CA GLU A 154 -7.35 9.59 5.04
C GLU A 154 -7.85 10.16 6.38
N ALA A 155 -6.96 10.66 7.24
CA ALA A 155 -7.31 11.25 8.53
C ALA A 155 -7.69 12.74 8.40
N ALA A 156 -7.45 13.37 7.24
CA ALA A 156 -7.62 14.80 7.05
C ALA A 156 -9.04 15.23 6.65
N ILE A 157 -10.01 14.30 6.61
CA ILE A 157 -11.40 14.60 6.21
C ILE A 157 -12.00 15.81 6.95
N PRO A 158 -11.82 15.96 8.29
CA PRO A 158 -12.37 17.13 8.98
C PRO A 158 -11.79 18.47 8.50
N ILE A 159 -10.50 18.51 8.14
CA ILE A 159 -9.85 19.71 7.61
C ILE A 159 -10.34 19.97 6.18
N LEU A 160 -10.40 18.93 5.36
CA LEU A 160 -10.83 19.02 3.96
C LEU A 160 -12.29 19.48 3.85
N GLU A 161 -13.19 18.96 4.69
CA GLU A 161 -14.61 19.36 4.73
C GLU A 161 -14.80 20.86 4.98
N GLN A 162 -13.93 21.48 5.77
CA GLN A 162 -13.98 22.92 6.06
C GLN A 162 -13.32 23.77 4.97
N ASN A 163 -12.60 23.15 4.04
CA ASN A 163 -11.70 23.81 3.09
C ASN A 163 -11.89 23.28 1.65
N ILE A 164 -13.15 23.09 1.23
CA ILE A 164 -13.52 22.47 -0.05
C ILE A 164 -12.81 23.08 -1.26
N ASN A 165 -12.58 24.40 -1.25
CA ASN A 165 -11.95 25.12 -2.37
C ASN A 165 -10.48 24.75 -2.61
N TYR A 166 -9.82 24.11 -1.64
CA TYR A 166 -8.43 23.68 -1.75
C TYR A 166 -8.29 22.19 -2.10
N ILE A 167 -9.39 21.45 -2.19
CA ILE A 167 -9.37 20.01 -2.44
C ILE A 167 -8.85 19.70 -3.84
N TYR A 168 -7.91 18.77 -3.91
CA TYR A 168 -7.47 18.15 -5.16
C TYR A 168 -8.29 16.87 -5.42
N TRP A 169 -9.24 16.96 -6.34
CA TRP A 169 -10.29 15.94 -6.53
C TRP A 169 -9.80 14.60 -7.11
N ILE A 170 -8.69 14.60 -7.86
CA ILE A 170 -8.05 13.35 -8.31
C ILE A 170 -7.60 12.52 -7.10
N GLN A 171 -6.83 13.15 -6.21
CA GLN A 171 -6.32 12.53 -4.98
C GLN A 171 -7.46 12.15 -4.04
N LEU A 172 -8.44 13.04 -3.88
CA LEU A 172 -9.59 12.79 -3.03
C LEU A 172 -10.42 11.60 -3.52
N SER A 173 -10.60 11.43 -4.84
CA SER A 173 -11.38 10.32 -5.41
C SER A 173 -10.75 8.94 -5.10
N ALA A 174 -9.43 8.88 -4.95
CA ALA A 174 -8.72 7.68 -4.51
C ALA A 174 -8.67 7.53 -2.97
N ASN A 175 -8.96 8.58 -2.20
CA ASN A 175 -8.84 8.58 -0.75
C ASN A 175 -9.96 7.75 -0.09
N ILE A 176 -9.58 6.67 0.58
CA ILE A 176 -10.52 5.71 1.19
C ILE A 176 -11.33 6.30 2.35
N GLY A 177 -10.85 7.38 2.97
CA GLY A 177 -11.58 8.11 4.02
C GLY A 177 -12.58 9.13 3.47
N ALA A 178 -12.49 9.50 2.18
CA ALA A 178 -13.18 10.69 1.65
C ALA A 178 -14.60 10.46 1.12
N ILE A 179 -15.20 9.30 1.39
CA ILE A 179 -16.53 8.94 0.87
C ILE A 179 -17.58 10.00 1.22
N SER A 180 -17.58 10.55 2.43
CA SER A 180 -18.54 11.57 2.87
C SER A 180 -18.45 12.88 2.08
N ILE A 181 -17.25 13.28 1.65
CA ILE A 181 -17.06 14.46 0.80
C ILE A 181 -17.50 14.13 -0.63
N LEU A 182 -17.06 12.99 -1.17
CA LEU A 182 -17.35 12.60 -2.54
C LEU A 182 -18.86 12.43 -2.79
N GLU A 183 -19.62 11.94 -1.80
CA GLU A 183 -21.08 11.86 -1.88
C GLU A 183 -21.77 13.22 -2.03
N LYS A 184 -21.19 14.29 -1.47
CA LYS A 184 -21.74 15.66 -1.54
C LYS A 184 -21.43 16.35 -2.88
N TYR A 185 -20.41 15.90 -3.60
CA TYR A 185 -19.90 16.54 -4.83
C TYR A 185 -19.68 15.52 -5.96
N PRO A 186 -20.73 14.80 -6.40
CA PRO A 186 -20.61 13.74 -7.41
C PRO A 186 -20.08 14.24 -8.76
N GLU A 187 -20.28 15.51 -9.09
CA GLU A 187 -19.82 16.16 -10.31
C GLU A 187 -18.30 16.38 -10.36
N LYS A 188 -17.64 16.35 -9.19
CA LYS A 188 -16.18 16.53 -9.07
C LYS A 188 -15.41 15.20 -9.05
N ILE A 189 -16.12 14.08 -8.93
CA ILE A 189 -15.52 12.75 -8.82
C ILE A 189 -14.76 12.40 -10.09
N VAL A 190 -13.55 11.88 -9.91
CA VAL A 190 -12.77 11.24 -10.97
C VAL A 190 -12.95 9.72 -10.89
N TRP A 191 -13.86 9.21 -11.73
CA TRP A 191 -14.43 7.86 -11.61
C TRP A 191 -13.45 6.69 -11.73
N CYS A 192 -12.39 6.82 -12.53
CA CYS A 192 -11.36 5.77 -12.62
C CYS A 192 -10.61 5.56 -11.30
N TYR A 193 -10.39 6.64 -10.52
CA TYR A 193 -9.80 6.56 -9.19
C TYR A 193 -10.81 6.10 -8.14
N LEU A 194 -12.05 6.59 -8.22
CA LEU A 194 -13.13 6.13 -7.34
C LEU A 194 -13.39 4.61 -7.48
N CYS A 195 -13.37 4.08 -8.71
CA CYS A 195 -13.60 2.65 -8.94
C CYS A 195 -12.53 1.75 -8.31
N GLN A 196 -11.34 2.27 -7.99
CA GLN A 196 -10.29 1.55 -7.26
C GLN A 196 -10.42 1.70 -5.74
N ASN A 197 -11.19 2.67 -5.26
CA ASN A 197 -11.40 2.92 -3.84
C ASN A 197 -12.30 1.84 -3.24
N ILE A 198 -11.75 1.05 -2.32
CA ILE A 198 -12.43 -0.08 -1.69
C ILE A 198 -13.67 0.32 -0.87
N ASN A 199 -13.73 1.57 -0.39
CA ASN A 199 -14.85 2.08 0.38
C ASN A 199 -15.92 2.76 -0.49
N ALA A 200 -15.71 2.88 -1.81
CA ALA A 200 -16.57 3.67 -2.69
C ALA A 200 -17.76 2.92 -3.28
N MET A 201 -17.95 1.64 -2.95
CA MET A 201 -19.10 0.86 -3.43
C MET A 201 -20.46 1.56 -3.23
N PRO A 202 -20.75 2.23 -2.10
CA PRO A 202 -22.01 2.97 -1.93
C PRO A 202 -22.24 4.07 -2.97
N ILE A 203 -21.18 4.75 -3.42
CA ILE A 203 -21.26 5.77 -4.48
C ILE A 203 -21.39 5.08 -5.85
N ILE A 204 -20.58 4.05 -6.10
CA ILE A 204 -20.56 3.31 -7.38
C ILE A 204 -21.94 2.74 -7.71
N TYR A 205 -22.68 2.22 -6.73
CA TYR A 205 -24.04 1.71 -6.93
C TYR A 205 -25.05 2.80 -7.32
N LYS A 206 -24.84 4.05 -6.91
CA LYS A 206 -25.73 5.17 -7.26
C LYS A 206 -25.54 5.65 -8.70
N TYR A 207 -24.39 5.37 -9.31
CA TYR A 207 -24.01 5.87 -10.64
C TYR A 207 -23.42 4.77 -11.54
N PRO A 208 -24.22 3.72 -11.86
CA PRO A 208 -23.74 2.56 -12.61
C PRO A 208 -23.24 2.89 -14.03
N GLU A 209 -23.69 3.99 -14.62
CA GLU A 209 -23.28 4.49 -15.93
C GLU A 209 -21.88 5.12 -15.94
N LYS A 210 -21.35 5.50 -14.77
CA LYS A 210 -20.02 6.08 -14.62
C LYS A 210 -18.94 5.06 -14.30
N ILE A 211 -19.31 3.79 -14.15
CA ILE A 211 -18.39 2.72 -13.77
C ILE A 211 -17.31 2.55 -14.84
N SER A 212 -16.06 2.69 -14.40
CA SER A 212 -14.90 2.27 -15.17
C SER A 212 -14.58 0.80 -14.87
N TRP A 213 -15.08 -0.11 -15.71
CA TRP A 213 -14.98 -1.56 -15.50
C TRP A 213 -13.56 -2.13 -15.39
N PRO A 214 -12.55 -1.69 -16.17
CA PRO A 214 -11.17 -2.16 -16.00
C PRO A 214 -10.64 -1.85 -14.60
N HIS A 215 -10.80 -0.61 -14.15
CA HIS A 215 -10.41 -0.16 -12.81
C HIS A 215 -11.20 -0.87 -11.70
N LEU A 216 -12.51 -1.10 -11.89
CA LEU A 216 -13.35 -1.83 -10.92
C LEU A 216 -12.96 -3.31 -10.82
N SER A 217 -12.47 -3.92 -11.91
CA SER A 217 -12.09 -5.34 -11.94
C SER A 217 -10.90 -5.65 -11.02
N GLY A 218 -10.05 -4.66 -10.76
CA GLY A 218 -8.96 -4.75 -9.78
C GLY A 218 -9.39 -4.47 -8.33
N ASN A 219 -10.62 -4.01 -8.09
CA ASN A 219 -11.09 -3.62 -6.76
C ASN A 219 -11.60 -4.87 -6.00
N PRO A 220 -10.97 -5.26 -4.87
CA PRO A 220 -11.39 -6.42 -4.10
C PRO A 220 -12.76 -6.26 -3.45
N ALA A 221 -13.26 -5.04 -3.24
CA ALA A 221 -14.61 -4.79 -2.71
C ALA A 221 -15.72 -4.96 -3.76
N ALA A 222 -15.37 -5.11 -5.05
CA ALA A 222 -16.32 -5.11 -6.16
C ALA A 222 -16.73 -6.52 -6.65
N ILE A 223 -16.24 -7.60 -6.01
CA ILE A 223 -16.42 -8.98 -6.49
C ILE A 223 -17.88 -9.34 -6.79
N ASP A 224 -18.82 -8.93 -5.96
CA ASP A 224 -20.24 -9.23 -6.19
C ASP A 224 -20.81 -8.53 -7.44
N VAL A 225 -20.38 -7.31 -7.72
CA VAL A 225 -20.80 -6.57 -8.93
C VAL A 225 -20.17 -7.19 -10.17
N LEU A 226 -18.89 -7.54 -10.09
CA LEU A 226 -18.15 -8.19 -11.18
C LEU A 226 -18.76 -9.55 -11.51
N ARG A 227 -19.11 -10.36 -10.49
CA ARG A 227 -19.78 -11.67 -10.65
C ARG A 227 -21.09 -11.57 -11.43
N ARG A 228 -21.85 -10.50 -11.25
CA ARG A 228 -23.13 -10.26 -11.95
C ARG A 228 -22.97 -9.66 -13.36
N ASN A 229 -21.77 -9.21 -13.72
CA ASN A 229 -21.50 -8.46 -14.95
C ASN A 229 -20.26 -9.00 -15.70
N LEU A 230 -20.12 -10.32 -15.81
CA LEU A 230 -18.92 -10.98 -16.35
C LEU A 230 -18.51 -10.54 -17.77
N TYR A 231 -19.44 -10.02 -18.56
CA TYR A 231 -19.18 -9.52 -19.92
C TYR A 231 -18.49 -8.15 -19.94
N LYS A 232 -18.49 -7.42 -18.82
CA LYS A 232 -17.80 -6.13 -18.67
C LYS A 232 -16.47 -6.23 -17.94
N VAL A 233 -16.21 -7.37 -17.30
CA VAL A 233 -15.01 -7.62 -16.51
C VAL A 233 -13.77 -7.62 -17.41
N ASP A 234 -12.75 -6.89 -16.96
CA ASP A 234 -11.39 -7.02 -17.48
C ASP A 234 -10.71 -8.20 -16.77
N TRP A 235 -10.57 -9.31 -17.47
CA TRP A 235 -10.04 -10.56 -16.91
C TRP A 235 -8.54 -10.53 -16.68
N ASP A 236 -7.81 -9.69 -17.42
CA ASP A 236 -6.39 -9.49 -17.19
C ASP A 236 -6.19 -8.81 -15.83
N VAL A 237 -6.92 -7.74 -15.57
CA VAL A 237 -6.86 -7.02 -14.28
C VAL A 237 -7.44 -7.88 -13.15
N LEU A 238 -8.57 -8.55 -13.38
CA LEU A 238 -9.19 -9.45 -12.39
C LEU A 238 -8.23 -10.57 -11.94
N SER A 239 -7.37 -11.07 -12.83
CA SER A 239 -6.42 -12.14 -12.50
C SER A 239 -5.43 -11.74 -11.38
N LYS A 240 -5.17 -10.43 -11.19
CA LYS A 240 -4.38 -9.90 -10.05
C LYS A 240 -5.21 -9.67 -8.78
N ASN A 241 -6.54 -9.64 -8.87
CA ASN A 241 -7.43 -9.33 -7.76
C ASN A 241 -7.50 -10.54 -6.80
N SER A 242 -6.97 -10.37 -5.59
CA SER A 242 -6.91 -11.44 -4.59
C SER A 242 -8.29 -11.91 -4.11
N ALA A 243 -9.31 -11.05 -4.16
CA ALA A 243 -10.67 -11.42 -3.80
C ALA A 243 -11.39 -12.20 -4.93
N ALA A 244 -10.79 -12.30 -6.12
CA ALA A 244 -11.41 -12.93 -7.30
C ALA A 244 -11.05 -14.41 -7.49
N ILE A 245 -10.35 -15.04 -6.54
CA ILE A 245 -9.78 -16.39 -6.72
C ILE A 245 -10.84 -17.44 -7.10
N GLU A 246 -12.00 -17.44 -6.44
CA GLU A 246 -13.11 -18.35 -6.76
C GLU A 246 -13.73 -18.05 -8.13
N LEU A 247 -13.74 -16.78 -8.55
CA LEU A 247 -14.29 -16.40 -9.84
C LEU A 247 -13.35 -16.84 -10.99
N LEU A 248 -12.05 -16.77 -10.76
CA LEU A 248 -11.01 -17.24 -11.68
C LEU A 248 -11.06 -18.77 -11.81
N GLU A 249 -11.18 -19.50 -10.70
CA GLU A 249 -11.34 -20.95 -10.68
C GLU A 249 -12.51 -21.43 -11.55
N LYS A 250 -13.65 -20.73 -11.48
CA LYS A 250 -14.84 -21.02 -12.29
C LYS A 250 -14.72 -20.63 -13.76
N ASN A 251 -13.68 -19.88 -14.15
CA ASN A 251 -13.49 -19.34 -15.49
C ASN A 251 -12.04 -19.53 -15.99
N PRO A 252 -11.50 -20.76 -16.01
CA PRO A 252 -10.07 -21.01 -16.19
C PRO A 252 -9.54 -20.52 -17.55
N TYR A 253 -10.38 -20.51 -18.58
CA TYR A 253 -10.02 -20.07 -19.93
C TYR A 253 -9.85 -18.55 -20.07
N LYS A 254 -10.26 -17.77 -19.06
CA LYS A 254 -10.13 -16.32 -19.05
C LYS A 254 -8.95 -15.82 -18.21
N ILE A 255 -8.26 -16.73 -17.53
CA ILE A 255 -7.17 -16.39 -16.63
C ILE A 255 -5.97 -15.89 -17.43
N ASN A 256 -5.47 -14.72 -17.03
CA ASN A 256 -4.15 -14.28 -17.42
C ASN A 256 -3.14 -14.81 -16.39
N TRP A 257 -2.41 -15.87 -16.75
CA TRP A 257 -1.51 -16.56 -15.82
C TRP A 257 -0.30 -15.73 -15.39
N ASN A 258 0.17 -14.80 -16.24
CA ASN A 258 1.20 -13.83 -15.84
C ASN A 258 0.68 -12.94 -14.70
N ASN A 259 -0.54 -12.42 -14.85
CA ASN A 259 -1.17 -11.58 -13.84
C ASN A 259 -1.54 -12.39 -12.58
N LEU A 260 -2.02 -13.63 -12.73
CA LEU A 260 -2.30 -14.55 -11.63
C LEU A 260 -1.04 -14.88 -10.81
N SER A 261 0.14 -14.93 -11.45
CA SER A 261 1.41 -15.17 -10.75
C SER A 261 1.74 -14.11 -9.70
N MET A 262 1.19 -12.90 -9.82
CA MET A 262 1.31 -11.85 -8.79
C MET A 262 0.21 -11.88 -7.73
N ASN A 263 -0.82 -12.70 -7.93
CA ASN A 263 -1.98 -12.73 -7.04
C ASN A 263 -1.59 -13.44 -5.73
N PRO A 264 -1.68 -12.79 -4.56
CA PRO A 264 -1.28 -13.40 -3.29
C PRO A 264 -2.29 -14.45 -2.77
N ALA A 265 -3.44 -14.62 -3.42
CA ALA A 265 -4.46 -15.59 -3.04
C ALA A 265 -4.26 -16.98 -3.66
N ILE A 266 -3.20 -17.20 -4.44
CA ILE A 266 -2.91 -18.51 -5.05
C ILE A 266 -2.27 -19.52 -4.08
N PHE A 267 -1.87 -19.07 -2.89
CA PHE A 267 -1.20 -19.87 -1.86
C PHE A 267 -2.20 -20.36 -0.79
N ILE A 268 -1.89 -21.51 -0.18
CA ILE A 268 -2.60 -22.06 0.99
C ILE A 268 -2.19 -21.31 2.27
#